data_AF-A0A177CU24-F1
#
_entry.id   AF-A0A177CU24-F1
#
_cell.length_a   1.000
_cell.length_b   1.000
_cell.length_c   1.000
_cell.angle_alpha   90.00
_cell.angle_beta   90.00
_cell.angle_gamma   90.00
#
_symmetry.space_group_name_H-M   'P 1'
#
loop_
_entity.id
_entity.type
_entity.pdbx_description
1 polymer ?
#
loop_
_entity_poly.entity_id
_entity_poly.type
_entity_poly.pdbx_seq_one_letter_code
_entity_poly.pdbx_strand_id
1 'polypeptide(L)'
;MPPVYYGDATKTTSAPPSKRSVKTDPSASGDFQIPTAFDSALSNNFTNNCATFFKTMLHSETVTSCHPFSLMLRTSNALFKASKSFIRITQTLEATCAANSTQCTTGMNDLAIQLLTDDACKVDYDNNNPQVVQAYNGLISYEPMYLASCLKDNEGDYCYANAVTNTTSEGVDAIPFYLPLGVGMTGGARPTCNSCLQDEMAIFSQFAANSTQPVSKTYSSAADTISMYCGTAFVNVTAAPLKGAASTSTVAFTPSISLFIMLFFFLFQ
;
A
#
# COMPACT_ATOMS: atom_id res chain seq x y z
N MET A 1 -38.81 -64.67 -6.24
CA MET A 1 -37.99 -63.98 -5.22
C MET A 1 -36.53 -64.10 -5.63
N PRO A 2 -35.92 -63.02 -6.16
CA PRO A 2 -34.49 -62.96 -6.45
C PRO A 2 -33.70 -62.41 -5.24
N PRO A 3 -32.36 -62.63 -5.17
CA PRO A 3 -31.55 -62.30 -4.02
C PRO A 3 -31.23 -60.80 -3.92
N VAL A 4 -31.13 -60.31 -2.68
CA VAL A 4 -30.83 -58.92 -2.32
C VAL A 4 -29.32 -58.68 -2.42
N TYR A 5 -28.92 -57.75 -3.28
CA TYR A 5 -27.54 -57.27 -3.40
C TYR A 5 -27.23 -56.28 -2.26
N TYR A 6 -26.23 -56.60 -1.43
CA TYR A 6 -25.66 -55.66 -0.46
C TYR A 6 -24.59 -54.83 -1.17
N GLY A 7 -24.89 -53.55 -1.43
CA GLY A 7 -23.92 -52.60 -1.99
C GLY A 7 -22.98 -52.12 -0.89
N ASP A 8 -21.71 -52.47 -1.01
CA ASP A 8 -20.63 -52.07 -0.11
C ASP A 8 -20.32 -50.57 -0.29
N ALA A 9 -20.04 -49.87 0.80
CA ALA A 9 -19.84 -48.43 0.81
C ALA A 9 -18.60 -48.05 -0.03
N THR A 10 -18.83 -47.27 -1.08
CA THR A 10 -17.77 -46.79 -1.99
C THR A 10 -16.78 -45.93 -1.20
N LYS A 11 -15.52 -46.39 -1.13
CA LYS A 11 -14.36 -45.59 -0.74
C LYS A 11 -14.32 -44.31 -1.57
N THR A 12 -14.53 -43.17 -0.93
CA THR A 12 -14.23 -41.86 -1.50
C THR A 12 -12.76 -41.82 -1.90
N THR A 13 -12.51 -41.79 -3.20
CA THR A 13 -11.18 -41.63 -3.76
C THR A 13 -10.69 -40.23 -3.40
N SER A 14 -9.65 -40.14 -2.57
CA SER A 14 -8.93 -38.88 -2.36
C SER A 14 -8.52 -38.33 -3.72
N ALA A 15 -8.89 -37.07 -3.98
CA ALA A 15 -8.35 -36.33 -5.10
C ALA A 15 -6.81 -36.33 -5.03
N PRO A 16 -6.10 -36.56 -6.15
CA PRO A 16 -4.65 -36.47 -6.13
C PRO A 16 -4.23 -35.06 -5.71
N PRO A 17 -3.16 -34.91 -4.90
CA PRO A 17 -2.61 -33.61 -4.58
C PRO A 17 -2.26 -32.90 -5.89
N SER A 18 -2.85 -31.72 -6.09
CA SER A 18 -2.50 -30.84 -7.21
C SER A 18 -1.01 -30.52 -7.10
N LYS A 19 -0.22 -31.11 -7.99
CA LYS A 19 1.17 -30.74 -8.19
C LYS A 19 1.19 -29.34 -8.81
N ARG A 20 1.11 -28.29 -7.99
CA ARG A 20 1.58 -26.96 -8.42
C ARG A 20 3.06 -27.15 -8.78
N SER A 21 3.39 -27.01 -10.05
CA SER A 21 4.78 -26.92 -10.48
C SER A 21 5.36 -25.67 -9.81
N VAL A 22 6.18 -25.86 -8.78
CA VAL A 22 7.11 -24.84 -8.32
C VAL A 22 7.99 -24.57 -9.53
N LYS A 23 7.72 -23.48 -10.23
CA LYS A 23 8.53 -23.06 -11.37
C LYS A 23 9.88 -22.68 -10.77
N THR A 24 10.81 -23.62 -10.77
CA THR A 24 12.19 -23.39 -10.36
C THR A 24 12.72 -22.27 -11.25
N ASP A 25 13.30 -21.23 -10.65
CA ASP A 25 13.94 -20.16 -11.40
C ASP A 25 15.19 -20.73 -12.07
N PRO A 26 15.22 -20.91 -13.41
CA PRO A 26 16.40 -21.43 -14.10
C PRO A 26 17.60 -20.46 -14.03
N SER A 27 17.40 -19.25 -13.49
CA SER A 27 18.43 -18.24 -13.22
C SER A 27 18.87 -18.20 -11.75
N ALA A 28 18.46 -19.16 -10.91
CA ALA A 28 18.93 -19.31 -9.53
C ALA A 28 20.35 -19.91 -9.46
N SER A 29 21.29 -19.26 -10.15
CA SER A 29 22.72 -19.47 -9.99
C SER A 29 23.27 -18.28 -9.18
N GLY A 30 23.17 -18.35 -7.85
CA GLY A 30 23.69 -17.36 -6.90
C GLY A 30 22.76 -17.10 -5.70
N ASP A 31 23.34 -16.75 -4.55
CA ASP A 31 22.59 -16.39 -3.34
C ASP A 31 21.75 -15.13 -3.60
N PHE A 32 20.43 -15.24 -3.46
CA PHE A 32 19.52 -14.10 -3.59
C PHE A 32 19.77 -13.11 -2.44
N GLN A 33 20.00 -11.85 -2.79
CA GLN A 33 20.11 -10.75 -1.83
C GLN A 33 18.79 -9.99 -1.83
N ILE A 34 18.27 -9.65 -0.65
CA ILE A 34 17.09 -8.82 -0.52
C ILE A 34 17.37 -7.46 -1.17
N PRO A 35 16.49 -6.96 -2.07
CA PRO A 35 16.63 -5.64 -2.66
C PRO A 35 16.83 -4.54 -1.63
N THR A 36 17.51 -3.47 -2.03
CA THR A 36 17.71 -2.29 -1.20
C THR A 36 17.24 -1.04 -1.93
N ALA A 37 16.79 -0.05 -1.15
CA ALA A 37 16.34 1.21 -1.71
C ALA A 37 17.52 1.95 -2.36
N PHE A 38 17.24 2.66 -3.46
CA PHE A 38 18.22 3.45 -4.19
C PHE A 38 19.48 2.67 -4.63
N ASP A 39 19.31 1.37 -4.94
CA ASP A 39 20.35 0.57 -5.61
C ASP A 39 20.43 0.85 -7.12
N SER A 40 19.48 1.62 -7.65
CA SER A 40 19.62 2.34 -8.91
C SER A 40 20.59 3.50 -8.74
N ALA A 41 21.30 3.89 -9.80
CA ALA A 41 22.30 4.96 -9.71
C ALA A 41 21.69 6.24 -9.10
N LEU A 42 22.12 6.60 -7.89
CA LEU A 42 21.85 7.89 -7.29
C LEU A 42 22.45 8.98 -8.19
N SER A 43 21.70 10.05 -8.43
CA SER A 43 22.21 11.22 -9.15
C SER A 43 23.31 11.87 -8.30
N ASN A 44 24.18 12.63 -8.96
CA ASN A 44 25.12 13.51 -8.25
C ASN A 44 24.57 14.95 -8.15
N ASN A 45 23.31 15.17 -8.55
CA ASN A 45 22.68 16.49 -8.53
C ASN A 45 21.98 16.74 -7.19
N PHE A 46 22.75 16.86 -6.11
CA PHE A 46 22.26 17.22 -4.78
C PHE A 46 23.26 18.12 -4.08
N THR A 47 22.83 18.80 -3.01
CA THR A 47 23.77 19.43 -2.07
C THR A 47 24.63 18.39 -1.35
N ASN A 48 25.81 18.80 -0.86
CA ASN A 48 26.73 17.91 -0.13
C ASN A 48 26.09 17.34 1.16
N ASN A 49 25.30 18.15 1.85
CA ASN A 49 24.54 17.74 3.03
C ASN A 49 23.56 16.63 2.68
N CYS A 50 22.81 16.80 1.58
CA CYS A 50 21.84 15.80 1.15
C CYS A 50 22.50 14.50 0.70
N ALA A 51 23.61 14.58 -0.07
CA ALA A 51 24.39 13.41 -0.44
C ALA A 51 24.89 12.63 0.79
N THR A 52 25.32 13.35 1.83
CA THR A 52 25.73 12.76 3.12
C THR A 52 24.57 12.12 3.84
N PHE A 53 23.41 12.78 3.90
CA PHE A 53 22.19 12.23 4.48
C PHE A 53 21.76 10.95 3.79
N PHE A 54 21.70 10.90 2.45
CA PHE A 54 21.35 9.68 1.70
C PHE A 54 22.29 8.52 2.05
N LYS A 55 23.61 8.78 2.11
CA LYS A 55 24.58 7.76 2.50
C LYS A 55 24.28 7.23 3.91
N THR A 56 24.03 8.09 4.87
CA THR A 56 23.72 7.71 6.26
C THR A 56 22.39 6.96 6.36
N MET A 57 21.33 7.50 5.74
CA MET A 57 19.99 6.93 5.74
C MET A 57 20.00 5.51 5.16
N LEU A 58 20.64 5.28 4.01
CA LEU A 58 20.67 3.98 3.34
C LEU A 58 21.47 2.90 4.09
N HIS A 59 22.40 3.31 4.97
CA HIS A 59 23.16 2.40 5.84
C HIS A 59 22.60 2.34 7.27
N SER A 60 21.51 3.05 7.55
CA SER A 60 20.88 3.04 8.88
C SER A 60 20.25 1.67 9.17
N GLU A 61 20.23 1.28 10.44
CA GLU A 61 19.53 0.06 10.88
C GLU A 61 18.04 0.12 10.53
N THR A 62 17.43 1.31 10.63
CA THR A 62 16.05 1.56 10.22
C THR A 62 15.79 1.14 8.77
N VAL A 63 16.63 1.51 7.81
CA VAL A 63 16.41 1.12 6.41
C VAL A 63 16.83 -0.33 6.15
N THR A 64 17.93 -0.77 6.74
CA THR A 64 18.52 -2.08 6.42
C THR A 64 17.80 -3.25 7.09
N SER A 65 17.17 -3.06 8.25
CA SER A 65 16.40 -4.12 8.94
C SER A 65 14.92 -4.14 8.56
N CYS A 66 14.34 -2.99 8.17
CA CYS A 66 12.92 -2.88 7.87
C CYS A 66 12.57 -3.19 6.41
N HIS A 67 13.57 -3.28 5.52
CA HIS A 67 13.40 -3.55 4.09
C HIS A 67 12.22 -2.77 3.47
N PRO A 68 12.22 -1.43 3.54
CA PRO A 68 11.07 -0.61 3.21
C PRO A 68 10.63 -0.74 1.76
N PHE A 69 9.58 -1.53 1.52
CA PHE A 69 8.96 -1.68 0.20
C PHE A 69 8.57 -0.31 -0.40
N SER A 70 8.14 0.62 0.45
CA SER A 70 7.84 2.02 0.09
C SER A 70 9.00 2.77 -0.55
N LEU A 71 10.24 2.57 -0.06
CA LEU A 71 11.42 3.17 -0.65
C LEU A 71 11.87 2.40 -1.90
N MET A 72 11.78 1.07 -1.88
CA MET A 72 12.30 0.22 -2.96
C MET A 72 11.47 0.30 -4.24
N LEU A 73 10.14 0.41 -4.16
CA LEU A 73 9.22 0.24 -5.29
C LEU A 73 9.57 1.06 -6.54
N ARG A 74 10.08 2.27 -6.36
CA ARG A 74 10.50 3.14 -7.48
C ARG A 74 12.02 3.30 -7.64
N THR A 75 12.80 2.85 -6.66
CA THR A 75 14.22 3.22 -6.57
C THR A 75 15.16 2.02 -6.67
N SER A 76 14.62 0.79 -6.65
CA SER A 76 15.40 -0.44 -6.66
C SER A 76 15.31 -1.19 -7.98
N ASN A 77 16.44 -1.25 -8.70
CA ASN A 77 16.67 -2.17 -9.79
C ASN A 77 16.66 -3.64 -9.33
N ALA A 78 17.13 -3.95 -8.12
CA ALA A 78 17.07 -5.33 -7.62
C ALA A 78 15.62 -5.78 -7.37
N LEU A 79 14.76 -4.90 -6.86
CA LEU A 79 13.33 -5.19 -6.69
C LEU A 79 12.66 -5.42 -8.05
N PHE A 80 12.96 -4.58 -9.05
CA PHE A 80 12.46 -4.79 -10.42
C PHE A 80 12.95 -6.10 -11.05
N LYS A 81 14.17 -6.56 -10.70
CA LYS A 81 14.65 -7.89 -11.13
C LYS A 81 13.92 -9.01 -10.37
N ALA A 82 13.72 -8.83 -9.06
CA ALA A 82 13.00 -9.77 -8.22
C ALA A 82 11.54 -9.93 -8.68
N SER A 83 10.87 -8.84 -9.10
CA SER A 83 9.48 -8.85 -9.56
C SER A 83 9.23 -9.69 -10.82
N LYS A 84 10.29 -10.07 -11.55
CA LYS A 84 10.21 -10.98 -12.70
C LYS A 84 10.15 -12.47 -12.30
N SER A 85 10.31 -12.77 -11.02
CA SER A 85 10.31 -14.13 -10.48
C SER A 85 9.44 -14.18 -9.23
N PHE A 86 8.36 -14.96 -9.29
CA PHE A 86 7.42 -15.12 -8.18
C PHE A 86 8.11 -15.50 -6.87
N ILE A 87 9.12 -16.39 -6.93
CA ILE A 87 9.88 -16.81 -5.75
C ILE A 87 10.67 -15.63 -5.17
N ARG A 88 11.40 -14.88 -6.00
CA ARG A 88 12.28 -13.81 -5.52
C ARG A 88 11.51 -12.61 -4.98
N ILE A 89 10.40 -12.25 -5.61
CA ILE A 89 9.56 -11.17 -5.09
C ILE A 89 8.89 -11.59 -3.78
N THR A 90 8.42 -12.84 -3.67
CA THR A 90 7.90 -13.38 -2.41
C THR A 90 8.95 -13.34 -1.30
N GLN A 91 10.20 -13.76 -1.56
CA GLN A 91 11.29 -13.64 -0.58
C GLN A 91 11.55 -12.19 -0.13
N THR A 92 11.39 -11.22 -1.04
CA THR A 92 11.53 -9.80 -0.71
C THR A 92 10.39 -9.31 0.19
N LEU A 93 9.15 -9.70 -0.14
CA LEU A 93 7.97 -9.36 0.64
C LEU A 93 8.00 -10.02 2.02
N GLU A 94 8.45 -11.27 2.13
CA GLU A 94 8.67 -11.95 3.40
C GLU A 94 9.65 -11.20 4.30
N ALA A 95 10.78 -10.74 3.75
CA ALA A 95 11.75 -9.92 4.49
C ALA A 95 11.15 -8.60 4.98
N THR A 96 10.35 -7.94 4.13
CA THR A 96 9.61 -6.72 4.51
C THR A 96 8.63 -7.03 5.65
N CYS A 97 7.80 -8.07 5.51
CA CYS A 97 6.72 -8.40 6.43
C CYS A 97 7.17 -9.07 7.74
N ALA A 98 8.43 -9.50 7.82
CA ALA A 98 9.03 -9.99 9.05
C ALA A 98 9.50 -8.86 9.98
N ALA A 99 9.61 -7.63 9.49
CA ALA A 99 10.07 -6.48 10.26
C ALA A 99 9.04 -6.03 11.31
N ASN A 100 9.51 -5.38 12.37
CA ASN A 100 8.62 -4.79 13.38
C ASN A 100 7.96 -3.52 12.81
N SER A 101 6.70 -3.63 12.40
CA SER A 101 5.99 -2.53 11.72
C SER A 101 5.97 -1.23 12.53
N THR A 102 5.77 -1.29 13.85
CA THR A 102 5.72 -0.11 14.71
C THR A 102 7.08 0.58 14.78
N GLN A 103 8.14 -0.17 15.09
CA GLN A 103 9.50 0.38 15.19
C GLN A 103 9.95 0.97 13.85
N CYS A 104 9.69 0.25 12.76
CA CYS A 104 10.05 0.68 11.43
C CYS A 104 9.27 1.91 10.98
N THR A 105 7.97 1.97 11.27
CA THR A 105 7.15 3.17 10.99
C THR A 105 7.68 4.39 11.72
N THR A 106 7.98 4.26 13.01
CA THR A 106 8.58 5.35 13.80
C THR A 106 9.92 5.79 13.20
N GLY A 107 10.83 4.85 12.95
CA GLY A 107 12.14 5.18 12.39
C GLY A 107 12.07 5.83 11.00
N MET A 108 11.16 5.38 10.14
CA MET A 108 10.98 5.97 8.81
C MET A 108 10.41 7.39 8.91
N ASN A 109 9.48 7.64 9.84
CA ASN A 109 8.98 8.98 10.11
C ASN A 109 10.08 9.90 10.66
N ASP A 110 10.93 9.40 11.55
CA ASP A 110 12.07 10.18 12.09
C ASP A 110 13.06 10.54 10.98
N LEU A 111 13.36 9.60 10.07
CA LEU A 111 14.17 9.88 8.89
C LEU A 111 13.50 10.88 7.95
N ALA A 112 12.17 10.84 7.79
CA ALA A 112 11.45 11.81 6.97
C ALA A 112 11.52 13.23 7.55
N ILE A 113 11.44 13.35 8.87
CA ILE A 113 11.59 14.64 9.58
C ILE A 113 13.03 15.14 9.41
N GLN A 114 14.03 14.28 9.59
CA GLN A 114 15.44 14.64 9.39
C GLN A 114 15.72 15.05 7.95
N LEU A 115 15.13 14.40 6.94
CA LEU A 115 15.31 14.77 5.54
C LEU A 115 14.95 16.24 5.28
N LEU A 116 13.96 16.78 6.01
CA LEU A 116 13.48 18.15 5.90
C LEU A 116 14.27 19.16 6.75
N THR A 117 15.43 18.82 7.30
CA THR A 117 16.30 19.78 8.00
C THR A 117 17.33 20.42 7.06
N ASP A 118 17.80 21.62 7.40
CA ASP A 118 18.78 22.38 6.60
C ASP A 118 20.16 21.69 6.49
N ASP A 119 20.51 20.86 7.47
CA ASP A 119 21.72 20.04 7.49
C ASP A 119 21.58 18.70 6.75
N ALA A 120 20.40 18.40 6.22
CA ALA A 120 20.11 17.23 5.40
C ALA A 120 19.75 17.62 3.97
N CYS A 121 18.49 17.41 3.56
CA CYS A 121 18.04 17.56 2.19
C CYS A 121 17.01 18.67 2.00
N LYS A 122 16.76 19.54 2.98
CA LYS A 122 15.70 20.56 2.88
C LYS A 122 15.80 21.42 1.62
N VAL A 123 16.99 21.92 1.30
CA VAL A 123 17.21 22.74 0.09
C VAL A 123 16.87 21.96 -1.18
N ASP A 124 17.30 20.70 -1.27
CA ASP A 124 17.02 19.85 -2.43
C ASP A 124 15.53 19.45 -2.52
N TYR A 125 14.88 19.24 -1.36
CA TYR A 125 13.45 18.96 -1.26
C TYR A 125 12.62 20.16 -1.74
N ASP A 126 12.91 21.35 -1.22
CA ASP A 126 12.23 22.61 -1.57
C ASP A 126 12.40 22.94 -3.07
N ASN A 127 13.52 22.54 -3.66
CA ASN A 127 13.79 22.65 -5.10
C ASN A 127 13.18 21.52 -5.95
N ASN A 128 12.33 20.67 -5.37
CA ASN A 128 11.67 19.55 -6.05
C ASN A 128 12.65 18.57 -6.71
N ASN A 129 13.79 18.31 -6.06
CA ASN A 129 14.69 17.28 -6.54
C ASN A 129 13.95 15.92 -6.58
N PRO A 130 13.85 15.26 -7.75
CA PRO A 130 13.03 14.06 -7.90
C PRO A 130 13.41 12.91 -6.97
N GLN A 131 14.69 12.74 -6.66
CA GLN A 131 15.15 11.65 -5.80
C GLN A 131 14.90 11.96 -4.31
N VAL A 132 15.03 13.23 -3.90
CA VAL A 132 14.70 13.66 -2.54
C VAL A 132 13.20 13.58 -2.29
N VAL A 133 12.37 14.03 -3.23
CA VAL A 133 10.90 13.92 -3.13
C VAL A 133 10.48 12.44 -3.10
N GLN A 134 11.11 11.59 -3.90
CA GLN A 134 10.86 10.14 -3.87
C GLN A 134 11.25 9.51 -2.53
N ALA A 135 12.40 9.89 -1.96
CA ALA A 135 12.83 9.42 -0.65
C ALA A 135 11.83 9.85 0.42
N TYR A 136 11.49 11.14 0.48
CA TYR A 136 10.52 11.66 1.42
C TYR A 136 9.17 10.93 1.34
N ASN A 137 8.59 10.82 0.13
CA ASN A 137 7.33 10.11 -0.07
C ASN A 137 7.43 8.63 0.35
N GLY A 138 8.53 7.95 0.03
CA GLY A 138 8.70 6.55 0.45
C GLY A 138 8.91 6.40 1.96
N LEU A 139 9.52 7.36 2.64
CA LEU A 139 9.69 7.33 4.10
C LEU A 139 8.33 7.50 4.81
N ILE A 140 7.58 8.56 4.48
CA ILE A 140 6.29 8.83 5.15
C ILE A 140 5.19 7.82 4.80
N SER A 141 5.30 7.17 3.63
CA SER A 141 4.36 6.15 3.18
C SER A 141 4.78 4.74 3.57
N TYR A 142 5.74 4.57 4.48
CA TYR A 142 6.17 3.25 4.94
C TYR A 142 5.00 2.40 5.43
N GLU A 143 4.17 2.95 6.33
CA GLU A 143 3.08 2.19 6.96
C GLU A 143 2.02 1.68 5.96
N PRO A 144 1.41 2.52 5.11
CA PRO A 144 0.43 2.03 4.13
C PRO A 144 1.04 1.01 3.16
N MET A 145 2.30 1.21 2.76
CA MET A 145 3.00 0.32 1.85
C MET A 145 3.41 -1.00 2.50
N TYR A 146 3.81 -0.98 3.77
CA TYR A 146 4.08 -2.19 4.55
C TYR A 146 2.83 -3.06 4.60
N LEU A 147 1.69 -2.48 5.01
CA LEU A 147 0.42 -3.19 5.10
C LEU A 147 0.00 -3.78 3.76
N ALA A 148 0.07 -3.00 2.68
CA ALA A 148 -0.27 -3.47 1.34
C ALA A 148 0.68 -4.55 0.82
N SER A 149 1.99 -4.41 1.04
CA SER A 149 2.99 -5.40 0.64
C SER A 149 2.81 -6.76 1.33
N CYS A 150 2.21 -6.75 2.52
CA CYS A 150 1.96 -7.93 3.32
C CYS A 150 0.58 -8.56 3.09
N LEU A 151 -0.25 -7.99 2.22
CA LEU A 151 -1.50 -8.60 1.81
C LEU A 151 -1.25 -9.93 1.09
N LYS A 152 -2.08 -10.90 1.42
CA LYS A 152 -2.11 -12.22 0.80
C LYS A 152 -3.51 -12.51 0.28
N ASP A 153 -3.59 -13.25 -0.82
CA ASP A 153 -4.85 -13.78 -1.32
C ASP A 153 -5.35 -14.96 -0.48
N ASN A 154 -6.46 -15.58 -0.90
CA ASN A 154 -7.06 -16.71 -0.19
C ASN A 154 -6.20 -17.97 -0.26
N GLU A 155 -5.31 -18.05 -1.23
CA GLU A 155 -4.35 -19.12 -1.47
C GLU A 155 -3.07 -18.93 -0.63
N GLY A 156 -2.90 -17.77 0.01
CA GLY A 156 -1.75 -17.43 0.84
C GLY A 156 -0.58 -16.84 0.05
N ASP A 157 -0.76 -16.55 -1.23
CA ASP A 157 0.21 -15.92 -2.11
C ASP A 157 0.15 -14.39 -1.92
N TYR A 158 1.30 -13.70 -1.91
CA TYR A 158 1.31 -12.25 -1.72
C TYR A 158 0.63 -11.53 -2.89
N CYS A 159 -0.25 -10.58 -2.58
CA CYS A 159 -1.00 -9.82 -3.58
C CYS A 159 -0.07 -9.08 -4.55
N TYR A 160 1.01 -8.45 -4.06
CA TYR A 160 1.99 -7.79 -4.93
C TYR A 160 2.77 -8.79 -5.79
N ALA A 161 3.10 -9.98 -5.27
CA ALA A 161 3.78 -11.03 -6.04
C ALA A 161 2.92 -11.50 -7.21
N ASN A 162 1.63 -11.72 -6.98
CA ASN A 162 0.67 -12.02 -8.04
C ASN A 162 0.56 -10.86 -9.03
N ALA A 163 0.45 -9.62 -8.55
CA ALA A 163 0.28 -8.43 -9.38
C ALA A 163 1.43 -8.20 -10.38
N VAL A 164 2.68 -8.45 -9.97
CA VAL A 164 3.85 -8.23 -10.82
C VAL A 164 4.26 -9.43 -11.69
N THR A 165 3.79 -10.64 -11.35
CA THR A 165 4.15 -11.86 -12.09
C THR A 165 3.01 -12.42 -12.94
N ASN A 166 1.79 -11.91 -12.77
CA ASN A 166 0.68 -12.22 -13.65
C ASN A 166 0.91 -11.61 -15.03
N THR A 167 1.34 -12.43 -15.97
CA THR A 167 1.57 -12.03 -17.36
C THR A 167 0.29 -11.62 -18.10
N THR A 168 -0.88 -12.00 -17.59
CA THR A 168 -2.17 -11.72 -18.21
C THR A 168 -2.59 -10.27 -18.02
N SER A 169 -2.20 -9.65 -16.90
CA SER A 169 -2.52 -8.25 -16.59
C SER A 169 -1.44 -7.27 -17.04
N GLU A 170 -0.36 -7.74 -17.65
CA GLU A 170 0.76 -6.91 -18.16
C GLU A 170 1.31 -5.91 -17.10
N GLY A 171 1.26 -6.28 -15.82
CA GLY A 171 1.71 -5.45 -14.69
C GLY A 171 0.73 -4.35 -14.26
N VAL A 172 -0.45 -4.27 -14.88
CA VAL A 172 -1.50 -3.29 -14.52
C VAL A 172 -2.01 -3.50 -13.10
N ASP A 173 -2.03 -4.75 -12.62
CA ASP A 173 -2.43 -5.08 -11.23
C ASP A 173 -1.49 -4.46 -10.19
N ALA A 174 -0.25 -4.10 -10.55
CA ALA A 174 0.72 -3.49 -9.63
C ALA A 174 0.60 -1.95 -9.56
N ILE A 175 -0.16 -1.33 -10.45
CA ILE A 175 -0.30 0.14 -10.53
C ILE A 175 -0.85 0.75 -9.23
N PRO A 176 -1.87 0.17 -8.57
CA PRO A 176 -2.40 0.71 -7.32
C PRO A 176 -1.36 0.82 -6.20
N PHE A 177 -0.34 -0.04 -6.17
CA PHE A 177 0.73 -0.01 -5.15
C PHE A 177 1.57 1.26 -5.20
N TYR A 178 1.49 2.05 -6.27
CA TYR A 178 2.17 3.33 -6.38
C TYR A 178 1.37 4.51 -5.81
N LEU A 179 0.09 4.31 -5.47
CA LEU A 179 -0.79 5.36 -4.92
C LEU A 179 -0.21 6.00 -3.66
N PRO A 180 0.29 5.23 -2.67
CA PRO A 180 0.85 5.84 -1.46
C PRO A 180 2.13 6.63 -1.72
N LEU A 181 2.80 6.42 -2.85
CA LEU A 181 4.00 7.17 -3.23
C LEU A 181 3.69 8.49 -3.94
N GLY A 182 2.40 8.84 -4.04
CA GLY A 182 1.92 10.05 -4.71
C GLY A 182 1.82 9.91 -6.23
N VAL A 183 1.82 8.68 -6.74
CA VAL A 183 1.64 8.41 -8.17
C VAL A 183 0.21 7.95 -8.39
N GLY A 184 -0.59 8.76 -9.08
CA GLY A 184 -1.95 8.39 -9.44
C GLY A 184 -1.99 7.23 -10.45
N MET A 185 -3.15 6.59 -10.56
CA MET A 185 -3.39 5.64 -11.66
C MET A 185 -3.32 6.39 -12.99
N THR A 186 -2.60 5.84 -13.97
CA THR A 186 -2.62 6.37 -15.33
C THR A 186 -4.02 6.16 -15.94
N GLY A 187 -4.52 7.17 -16.67
CA GLY A 187 -5.88 7.17 -17.24
C GLY A 187 -6.06 6.06 -18.27
N GLY A 188 -6.46 4.88 -17.82
CA GLY A 188 -6.57 3.67 -18.64
C GLY A 188 -6.15 2.38 -17.93
N ALA A 189 -5.46 2.47 -16.80
CA ALA A 189 -5.15 1.30 -15.97
C ALA A 189 -6.45 0.62 -15.50
N ARG A 190 -6.58 -0.67 -15.81
CA ARG A 190 -7.69 -1.53 -15.39
C ARG A 190 -7.18 -2.76 -14.63
N PRO A 191 -6.74 -2.59 -13.38
CA PRO A 191 -6.40 -3.71 -12.50
C PRO A 191 -7.53 -4.73 -12.40
N THR A 192 -7.19 -5.99 -12.19
CA THR A 192 -8.15 -7.08 -11.99
C THR A 192 -9.00 -6.82 -10.75
N CYS A 193 -10.33 -6.87 -10.88
CA CYS A 193 -11.27 -6.71 -9.77
C CYS A 193 -11.31 -7.96 -8.88
N ASN A 194 -10.33 -8.10 -7.99
CA ASN A 194 -10.21 -9.23 -7.06
C ASN A 194 -10.10 -8.75 -5.59
N SER A 195 -10.05 -9.69 -4.64
CA SER A 195 -9.95 -9.36 -3.22
C SER A 195 -8.67 -8.59 -2.89
N CYS A 196 -7.54 -8.90 -3.53
CA CYS A 196 -6.30 -8.16 -3.33
C CYS A 196 -6.46 -6.66 -3.62
N LEU A 197 -7.06 -6.30 -4.76
CA LEU A 197 -7.32 -4.88 -5.09
C LEU A 197 -8.27 -4.22 -4.09
N GLN A 198 -9.30 -4.95 -3.66
CA GLN A 198 -10.26 -4.46 -2.69
C GLN A 198 -9.60 -4.18 -1.32
N ASP A 199 -8.82 -5.12 -0.82
CA ASP A 199 -8.12 -5.02 0.47
C ASP A 199 -7.01 -3.96 0.43
N GLU A 200 -6.28 -3.87 -0.68
CA GLU A 200 -5.26 -2.84 -0.91
C GLU A 200 -5.88 -1.44 -0.84
N MET A 201 -6.97 -1.22 -1.59
CA MET A 201 -7.68 0.06 -1.57
C MET A 201 -8.35 0.33 -0.21
N ALA A 202 -8.76 -0.70 0.53
CA ALA A 202 -9.26 -0.56 1.89
C ALA A 202 -8.15 -0.09 2.85
N ILE A 203 -6.91 -0.58 2.71
CA ILE A 203 -5.75 -0.08 3.46
C ILE A 203 -5.52 1.39 3.11
N PHE A 204 -5.37 1.72 1.82
CA PHE A 204 -5.05 3.09 1.41
C PHE A 204 -6.11 4.12 1.82
N SER A 205 -7.37 3.71 1.88
CA SER A 205 -8.47 4.55 2.37
C SER A 205 -8.23 5.10 3.78
N GLN A 206 -7.56 4.31 4.65
CA GLN A 206 -7.32 4.67 6.05
C GLN A 206 -6.28 5.78 6.19
N PHE A 207 -5.42 5.95 5.18
CA PHE A 207 -4.37 6.95 5.17
C PHE A 207 -4.73 8.17 4.30
N ALA A 208 -5.72 8.02 3.41
CA ALA A 208 -6.09 9.04 2.43
C ALA A 208 -6.70 10.32 3.02
N ALA A 209 -7.25 10.28 4.24
CA ALA A 209 -7.75 11.48 4.90
C ALA A 209 -6.63 12.32 5.53
N ASN A 210 -5.43 11.76 5.69
CA ASN A 210 -4.29 12.49 6.23
C ASN A 210 -3.58 13.26 5.10
N SER A 211 -3.74 14.59 5.07
CA SER A 211 -3.13 15.44 4.04
C SER A 211 -1.60 15.40 3.99
N THR A 212 -0.92 14.93 5.04
CA THR A 212 0.54 14.75 5.04
C THR A 212 0.95 13.51 4.26
N GLN A 213 0.04 12.55 4.06
CA GLN A 213 0.31 11.33 3.28
C GLN A 213 0.13 11.62 1.78
N PRO A 214 1.06 11.19 0.90
CA PRO A 214 0.94 11.40 -0.54
C PRO A 214 -0.32 10.74 -1.12
N VAL A 215 -0.77 9.64 -0.51
CA VAL A 215 -1.99 8.92 -0.90
C VAL A 215 -3.26 9.79 -0.84
N SER A 216 -3.27 10.84 -0.01
CA SER A 216 -4.38 11.80 0.06
C SER A 216 -4.64 12.54 -1.27
N LYS A 217 -3.64 12.59 -2.15
CA LYS A 217 -3.75 13.24 -3.47
C LYS A 217 -4.12 12.28 -4.58
N THR A 218 -3.97 10.98 -4.37
CA THR A 218 -4.12 9.96 -5.41
C THR A 218 -5.32 9.05 -5.19
N TYR A 219 -5.75 8.87 -3.93
CA TYR A 219 -6.76 7.88 -3.55
C TYR A 219 -8.10 8.07 -4.25
N SER A 220 -8.77 9.23 -4.08
CA SER A 220 -10.14 9.40 -4.58
C SER A 220 -10.25 9.22 -6.09
N SER A 221 -9.33 9.82 -6.86
CA SER A 221 -9.31 9.64 -8.32
C SER A 221 -9.07 8.19 -8.74
N ALA A 222 -8.25 7.45 -7.98
CA ALA A 222 -8.02 6.03 -8.23
C ALA A 222 -9.25 5.20 -7.87
N ALA A 223 -9.86 5.45 -6.70
CA ALA A 223 -11.04 4.75 -6.23
C ALA A 223 -12.25 4.99 -7.15
N ASP A 224 -12.41 6.21 -7.69
CA ASP A 224 -13.42 6.53 -8.70
C ASP A 224 -13.20 5.73 -9.98
N THR A 225 -11.95 5.68 -10.45
CA THR A 225 -11.58 4.89 -11.65
C THR A 225 -11.88 3.42 -11.43
N ILE A 226 -11.47 2.86 -10.28
CA ILE A 226 -11.73 1.46 -9.91
C ILE A 226 -13.22 1.18 -9.81
N SER A 227 -13.99 2.04 -9.16
CA SER A 227 -15.44 1.89 -9.02
C SER A 227 -16.17 1.95 -10.36
N MET A 228 -15.66 2.73 -11.32
CA MET A 228 -16.24 2.84 -12.66
C MET A 228 -16.23 1.50 -13.42
N TYR A 229 -15.19 0.67 -13.25
CA TYR A 229 -15.07 -0.59 -14.00
C TYR A 229 -15.30 -1.86 -13.14
N CYS A 230 -15.03 -1.83 -11.84
CA CYS A 230 -15.32 -2.95 -10.92
C CYS A 230 -16.72 -2.90 -10.29
N GLY A 231 -17.43 -1.78 -10.43
CA GLY A 231 -18.73 -1.54 -9.83
C GLY A 231 -18.65 -0.63 -8.61
N THR A 232 -19.73 0.14 -8.39
CA THR A 232 -19.79 1.25 -7.42
C THR A 232 -19.70 0.84 -5.95
N ALA A 233 -19.80 -0.46 -5.65
CA ALA A 233 -19.68 -1.01 -4.29
C ALA A 233 -18.36 -1.77 -4.08
N PHE A 234 -17.45 -1.75 -5.05
CA PHE A 234 -16.22 -2.54 -4.99
C PHE A 234 -15.21 -1.94 -3.99
N VAL A 235 -14.98 -0.62 -4.05
CA VAL A 235 -14.11 0.12 -3.12
C VAL A 235 -14.82 1.36 -2.60
N ASN A 236 -14.37 1.88 -1.46
CA ASN A 236 -14.85 3.17 -0.97
C ASN A 236 -14.21 4.30 -1.78
N VAL A 237 -15.02 5.16 -2.40
CA VAL A 237 -14.50 6.33 -3.16
C VAL A 237 -14.05 7.48 -2.24
N THR A 238 -14.50 7.45 -0.98
CA THR A 238 -14.11 8.42 0.04
C THR A 238 -13.03 7.85 0.95
N ALA A 239 -12.07 8.68 1.33
CA ALA A 239 -11.12 8.35 2.37
C ALA A 239 -11.86 8.03 3.67
N ALA A 240 -11.38 7.02 4.42
CA ALA A 240 -11.92 6.75 5.73
C ALA A 240 -11.65 7.96 6.65
N PRO A 241 -12.60 8.35 7.50
CA PRO A 241 -12.38 9.45 8.43
C PRO A 241 -11.17 9.13 9.33
N LEU A 242 -10.37 10.15 9.63
CA LEU A 242 -9.24 10.01 10.55
C LEU A 242 -9.73 9.40 11.87
N LYS A 243 -9.14 8.28 12.30
CA LYS A 243 -9.40 7.69 13.63
C LYS A 243 -8.92 8.70 14.68
N GLY A 244 -9.83 9.53 15.18
CA GLY A 244 -9.52 10.64 16.09
C GLY A 244 -10.26 11.94 15.79
N ALA A 245 -10.97 12.05 14.67
CA ALA A 245 -12.00 13.08 14.54
C ALA A 245 -13.14 12.70 15.49
N ALA A 246 -13.19 13.35 16.66
CA ALA A 246 -14.37 13.32 17.50
C ALA A 246 -15.58 13.59 16.59
N SER A 247 -16.56 12.70 16.61
CA SER A 247 -17.86 12.93 15.98
C SER A 247 -18.31 14.31 16.43
N THR A 248 -18.30 15.29 15.54
CA THR A 248 -19.01 16.52 15.78
C THR A 248 -20.46 16.12 15.77
N SER A 249 -20.99 15.82 16.96
CA SER A 249 -22.41 15.77 17.21
C SER A 249 -22.96 17.04 16.62
N THR A 250 -23.66 16.93 15.48
CA THR A 250 -24.45 18.02 14.94
C THR A 250 -25.42 18.41 16.05
N VAL A 251 -25.11 19.50 16.74
CA VAL A 251 -26.05 20.14 17.66
C VAL A 251 -27.22 20.54 16.77
N ALA A 252 -28.30 19.77 16.87
CA ALA A 252 -29.56 20.13 16.25
C ALA A 252 -29.97 21.48 16.85
N PHE A 253 -29.77 22.55 16.09
CA PHE A 253 -30.42 23.83 16.37
C PHE A 253 -31.91 23.59 16.21
N THR A 254 -32.57 23.26 17.32
CA THR A 254 -34.01 23.31 17.43
C THR A 254 -34.41 24.78 17.25
N PRO A 255 -35.23 25.13 16.25
CA PRO A 255 -35.69 26.50 16.10
C PRO A 255 -36.66 26.78 17.25
N SER A 256 -36.26 27.62 18.18
CA SER A 256 -37.04 28.11 19.31
C SER A 256 -38.12 29.12 18.88
N ILE A 257 -38.94 28.73 17.89
CA ILE A 257 -40.07 29.54 17.38
C ILE A 257 -41.34 29.34 18.24
N SER A 258 -41.39 28.34 19.12
CA SER A 258 -42.58 28.09 19.97
C SER A 258 -42.68 28.98 21.22
N LEU A 259 -41.66 29.75 21.61
CA LEU A 259 -41.73 30.57 22.83
C LEU A 259 -42.39 31.95 22.60
N PHE A 260 -42.46 32.45 21.37
CA PHE A 260 -43.04 33.77 21.07
C PHE A 260 -44.56 33.75 20.87
N ILE A 261 -45.17 32.58 20.59
CA ILE A 261 -46.63 32.49 20.42
C ILE A 261 -47.34 32.46 21.78
N MET A 262 -46.75 31.86 22.82
CA MET A 262 -47.32 31.85 24.18
C MET A 262 -47.27 33.22 24.88
N LEU A 263 -46.34 34.11 24.52
CA LEU A 263 -46.25 35.45 25.12
C LEU A 263 -47.26 36.45 24.52
N PHE A 264 -47.66 36.25 23.25
CA PHE A 264 -48.66 37.10 22.59
C PHE A 264 -50.10 36.83 23.07
N PHE A 265 -50.41 35.60 23.50
CA PHE A 265 -51.74 35.27 24.05
C PHE A 265 -51.94 35.72 25.50
N PHE A 266 -50.87 35.98 26.25
CA PHE A 266 -50.95 36.46 27.64
C PHE A 266 -51.07 38.00 27.79
N LEU A 267 -50.90 38.77 26.70
CA LEU A 267 -51.01 40.23 26.70
C LEU A 267 -52.36 40.75 26.16
N PHE A 268 -53.26 39.85 25.74
CA PHE A 268 -54.61 40.19 25.23
C PHE A 268 -55.73 39.39 25.93
N GLN A 269 -55.61 39.24 27.26
CA GLN A 269 -56.73 39.05 28.19
C GLN A 269 -56.61 40.08 29.31
#